data_AF-A0A7X3UD04-F1
#
_entry.id   AF-A0A7X3UD04-F1
#
_cell.length_a   1.000
_cell.length_b   1.000
_cell.length_c   1.000
_cell.angle_alpha   90.00
_cell.angle_beta   90.00
_cell.angle_gamma   90.00
#
_symmetry.space_group_name_H-M   'P 1'
#
loop_
_entity.id
_entity.type
_entity.pdbx_description
1 polymer ?
#
loop_
_entity_poly.entity_id
_entity_poly.type
_entity_poly.pdbx_seq_one_letter_code
_entity_poly.pdbx_strand_id
1 'polypeptide(L)'
;MTSMVLLQRLHVKSPIAGFGLALCSALFIYLSIPKFDWWPLAWVAFVPVMIALHDVGRNGSLSKVALISLVFAFVSGVAKVYWIRETVMNFGGLNLALGLVSMAGVALVIALYAFIFGLYAARADWKSPLFPLFAAALWTALEYIQTYVFTGFPWELLGYSQYLVLPVIQFSSYTGVYGVSFLVMLLNATLAMVFIALRERTAWHAPVFAMVLSWLVLIGATGYGWWSITQARDLERMTPPVKVAVVQGSKEQGIKWSKEEVQRTVDVYRDLTRSILPQDPEFIVFPETAMTFWLESPAYEEYNEQVHALTEEAGVPLLTGALGYRPGEDDIYNSAFLLLPARGIVSSYSKMHLVPFGEYLPFPSLFSFLSGLTGAIGDLTPGDELTVMPLTGQDMRVGTVICYESIFPDLVRRFPLNGADVLVVMTNDAWFGTSSAPAQHFSMAVLRAVENGTPIIRAANTGISGFISATGAVYGTTPMLVATTTVGNVHPNRGGLTFYTRYGDVFALLCCVLAVVAAALAGSRTVILLRR
;
A
#
# COMPACT_ATOMS: atom_id res chain seq x y z
N MET A 1 36.82 -8.87 26.80
CA MET A 1 37.80 -8.86 25.68
C MET A 1 37.44 -9.82 24.55
N THR A 2 36.89 -11.01 24.82
CA THR A 2 36.56 -12.05 23.82
C THR A 2 35.51 -11.64 22.79
N SER A 3 34.45 -10.94 23.19
CA SER A 3 33.38 -10.46 22.28
C SER A 3 33.84 -9.35 21.32
N MET A 4 34.79 -8.52 21.74
CA MET A 4 35.29 -7.38 20.95
C MET A 4 36.30 -7.80 19.88
N VAL A 5 37.07 -8.87 20.12
CA VAL A 5 37.97 -9.46 19.10
C VAL A 5 37.15 -10.13 17.98
N LEU A 6 35.95 -10.64 18.30
CA LEU A 6 35.03 -11.22 17.32
C LEU A 6 34.54 -10.17 16.30
N LEU A 7 34.17 -8.97 16.76
CA LEU A 7 33.69 -7.88 15.92
C LEU A 7 34.73 -7.42 14.87
N GLN A 8 36.01 -7.40 15.23
CA GLN A 8 37.09 -6.98 14.31
C GLN A 8 37.27 -7.93 13.11
N ARG A 9 36.90 -9.21 13.25
CA ARG A 9 36.95 -10.21 12.16
C ARG A 9 35.82 -10.06 11.15
N LEU A 10 34.79 -9.27 11.44
CA LEU A 10 33.61 -9.04 10.58
C LEU A 10 33.83 -7.96 9.51
N HIS A 11 35.07 -7.72 9.08
CA HIS A 11 35.30 -6.89 7.90
C HIS A 11 34.89 -7.69 6.65
N VAL A 12 34.04 -7.09 5.82
CA VAL A 12 33.69 -7.67 4.52
C VAL A 12 34.88 -7.50 3.57
N LYS A 13 35.86 -8.38 3.70
CA LYS A 13 37.03 -8.43 2.81
C LYS A 13 36.77 -9.23 1.54
N SER A 14 35.84 -10.20 1.61
CA SER A 14 35.45 -11.03 0.48
C SER A 14 34.06 -10.63 -0.04
N PRO A 15 33.83 -10.69 -1.38
CA PRO A 15 32.50 -10.48 -1.96
C PRO A 15 31.43 -11.43 -1.37
N ILE A 16 31.83 -12.64 -0.99
CA ILE A 16 30.94 -13.67 -0.42
C ILE A 16 30.30 -13.20 0.89
N ALA A 17 31.08 -12.57 1.78
CA ALA A 17 30.53 -12.03 3.03
C ALA A 17 29.57 -10.86 2.77
N GLY A 18 29.83 -10.04 1.74
CA GLY A 18 28.94 -8.95 1.34
C GLY A 18 27.60 -9.44 0.80
N PHE A 19 27.61 -10.52 0.00
CA PHE A 19 26.38 -11.16 -0.46
C PHE A 19 25.58 -11.78 0.68
N GLY A 20 26.24 -12.41 1.65
CA GLY A 20 25.56 -12.94 2.84
C GLY A 20 24.78 -11.86 3.60
N LEU A 21 25.38 -10.67 3.77
CA LEU A 21 24.71 -9.53 4.43
C LEU A 21 23.58 -8.93 3.59
N ALA A 22 23.74 -8.85 2.27
CA ALA A 22 22.67 -8.44 1.35
C ALA A 22 21.47 -9.38 1.41
N LEU A 23 21.70 -10.70 1.41
CA LEU A 23 20.65 -11.70 1.53
C LEU A 23 19.98 -11.67 2.91
N CYS A 24 20.76 -11.47 3.98
CA CYS A 24 20.23 -11.29 5.33
C CYS A 24 19.30 -10.07 5.43
N SER A 25 19.68 -8.96 4.79
CA SER A 25 18.85 -7.74 4.73
C SER A 25 17.55 -8.00 3.96
N ALA A 26 17.64 -8.67 2.81
CA ALA A 26 16.45 -9.02 2.02
C ALA A 26 15.51 -9.98 2.77
N LEU A 27 16.06 -10.92 3.54
CA LEU A 27 15.28 -11.81 4.41
C LEU A 27 14.57 -11.04 5.53
N PHE A 28 15.24 -10.07 6.16
CA PHE A 28 14.60 -9.21 7.17
C PHE A 28 13.46 -8.38 6.57
N ILE A 29 13.63 -7.84 5.36
CA ILE A 29 12.53 -7.18 4.64
C ILE A 29 11.38 -8.17 4.43
N TYR A 30 11.65 -9.35 3.86
CA TYR A 30 10.63 -10.36 3.56
C TYR A 30 9.81 -10.79 4.78
N LEU A 31 10.47 -10.97 5.93
CA LEU A 31 9.79 -11.35 7.18
C LEU A 31 9.06 -10.17 7.84
N SER A 32 9.49 -8.93 7.57
CA SER A 32 8.89 -7.73 8.15
C SER A 32 7.60 -7.27 7.46
N ILE A 33 7.41 -7.65 6.20
CA ILE A 33 6.25 -7.24 5.41
C ILE A 33 5.03 -8.14 5.67
N PRO A 34 3.83 -7.66 5.33
CA PRO A 34 2.62 -8.42 5.52
C PRO A 34 2.57 -9.80 4.88
N LYS A 35 1.80 -10.61 5.61
CA LYS A 35 1.74 -12.06 5.77
C LYS A 35 2.55 -12.59 6.95
N PHE A 36 3.77 -12.12 7.20
CA PHE A 36 4.58 -12.58 8.34
C PHE A 36 4.52 -11.64 9.54
N ASP A 37 4.43 -10.34 9.28
CA ASP A 37 4.24 -9.30 10.29
C ASP A 37 5.33 -9.25 11.38
N TRP A 38 6.55 -9.70 11.09
CA TRP A 38 7.70 -9.53 11.99
C TRP A 38 8.27 -8.12 11.83
N TRP A 39 7.40 -7.13 11.99
CA TRP A 39 7.67 -5.70 11.84
C TRP A 39 8.89 -5.19 12.63
N PRO A 40 9.31 -5.77 13.79
CA PRO A 40 10.55 -5.34 14.45
C PRO A 40 11.79 -5.51 13.56
N LEU A 41 11.78 -6.48 12.63
CA LEU A 41 12.89 -6.69 11.70
C LEU A 41 13.06 -5.55 10.70
N ALA A 42 12.01 -4.80 10.36
CA ALA A 42 12.13 -3.64 9.47
C ALA A 42 13.09 -2.58 10.02
N TRP A 43 13.11 -2.39 11.34
CA TRP A 43 13.98 -1.43 12.05
C TRP A 43 15.47 -1.79 12.03
N VAL A 44 15.80 -3.01 11.62
CA VAL A 44 17.19 -3.50 11.47
C VAL A 44 17.47 -4.09 10.09
N ALA A 45 16.51 -4.05 9.17
CA ALA A 45 16.56 -4.73 7.89
C ALA A 45 17.69 -4.24 6.98
N PHE A 46 18.02 -2.96 7.02
CA PHE A 46 19.06 -2.36 6.17
C PHE A 46 20.45 -2.37 6.82
N VAL A 47 20.54 -2.63 8.13
CA VAL A 47 21.81 -2.62 8.87
C VAL A 47 22.87 -3.54 8.22
N PRO A 48 22.58 -4.81 7.87
CA PRO A 48 23.59 -5.70 7.31
C PRO A 48 24.11 -5.22 5.95
N VAL A 49 23.22 -4.84 5.02
CA VAL A 49 23.63 -4.36 3.68
C VAL A 49 24.37 -3.03 3.76
N MET A 50 23.97 -2.14 4.67
CA MET A 50 24.67 -0.89 4.94
C MET A 50 26.12 -1.11 5.40
N ILE A 51 26.36 -2.09 6.27
CA ILE A 51 27.72 -2.48 6.70
C ILE A 51 28.52 -2.99 5.49
N ALA A 52 27.93 -3.84 4.65
CA ALA A 52 28.59 -4.36 3.46
C ALA A 52 28.96 -3.24 2.46
N LEU A 53 28.04 -2.29 2.24
CA LEU A 53 28.24 -1.14 1.35
C LEU A 53 29.30 -0.19 1.87
N HIS A 54 29.33 0.06 3.18
CA HIS A 54 30.38 0.86 3.83
C HIS A 54 31.77 0.23 3.60
N ASP A 55 31.92 -1.06 3.86
CA ASP A 55 33.21 -1.77 3.78
C ASP A 55 33.76 -1.82 2.36
N VAL A 56 32.89 -2.13 1.40
CA VAL A 56 33.28 -2.24 0.00
C VAL A 56 33.46 -0.86 -0.64
N GLY A 57 32.65 0.13 -0.25
CA GLY A 57 32.75 1.51 -0.70
C GLY A 57 34.08 2.15 -0.34
N ARG A 58 34.59 1.93 0.89
CA ARG A 58 35.91 2.41 1.33
C ARG A 58 37.08 1.85 0.54
N ASN A 59 36.92 0.63 0.03
CA ASN A 59 37.93 -0.02 -0.81
C ASN A 59 37.86 0.43 -2.28
N GLY A 60 36.98 1.38 -2.63
CA GLY A 60 36.89 1.99 -3.96
C GLY A 60 36.32 1.09 -5.05
N SER A 61 35.84 -0.11 -4.73
CA SER A 61 35.39 -1.09 -5.74
C SER A 61 33.94 -0.87 -6.15
N LEU A 62 33.72 0.01 -7.14
CA LEU A 62 32.38 0.32 -7.65
C LEU A 62 31.63 -0.91 -8.17
N SER A 63 32.33 -1.85 -8.82
CA SER A 63 31.72 -3.09 -9.32
C SER A 63 31.14 -3.95 -8.19
N LYS A 64 31.86 -4.08 -7.07
CA LYS A 64 31.38 -4.82 -5.90
C LYS A 64 30.21 -4.12 -5.22
N VAL A 65 30.25 -2.78 -5.10
CA VAL A 65 29.13 -1.98 -4.58
C VAL A 65 27.88 -2.20 -5.44
N ALA A 66 28.02 -2.08 -6.76
CA ALA A 66 26.91 -2.28 -7.69
C ALA A 66 26.35 -3.70 -7.57
N LEU A 67 27.21 -4.73 -7.52
CA LEU A 67 26.76 -6.12 -7.44
C LEU A 67 26.06 -6.45 -6.11
N ILE A 68 26.57 -5.98 -4.97
CA ILE A 68 25.92 -6.17 -3.66
C ILE A 68 24.57 -5.43 -3.62
N SER A 69 24.54 -4.18 -4.12
CA SER A 69 23.31 -3.38 -4.20
C SER A 69 22.28 -4.06 -5.09
N LEU A 70 22.71 -4.61 -6.24
CA LEU A 70 21.84 -5.31 -7.19
C LEU A 70 21.27 -6.60 -6.58
N VAL A 71 22.09 -7.41 -5.90
CA VAL A 71 21.64 -8.65 -5.24
C VAL A 71 20.62 -8.33 -4.15
N PHE A 72 20.92 -7.38 -3.26
CA PHE A 72 19.99 -6.94 -2.23
C PHE A 72 18.68 -6.43 -2.84
N ALA A 73 18.79 -5.53 -3.82
CA ALA A 73 17.64 -4.89 -4.43
C ALA A 73 16.75 -5.87 -5.19
N PHE A 74 17.33 -6.79 -5.97
CA PHE A 74 16.57 -7.78 -6.72
C PHE A 74 15.88 -8.78 -5.79
N VAL A 75 16.60 -9.32 -4.79
CA VAL A 75 16.01 -10.31 -3.86
C VAL A 75 14.93 -9.67 -2.98
N SER A 76 15.13 -8.44 -2.51
CA SER A 76 14.09 -7.70 -1.80
C SER A 76 12.90 -7.31 -2.69
N GLY A 77 13.14 -6.97 -3.96
CA GLY A 77 12.10 -6.78 -4.97
C GLY A 77 11.25 -8.04 -5.14
N VAL A 78 11.89 -9.18 -5.39
CA VAL A 78 11.20 -10.49 -5.49
C VAL A 78 10.43 -10.83 -4.23
N ALA A 79 11.01 -10.59 -3.04
CA ALA A 79 10.34 -10.81 -1.77
C ALA A 79 9.02 -10.04 -1.63
N LYS A 80 8.94 -8.83 -2.19
CA LYS A 80 7.71 -8.02 -2.18
C LYS A 80 6.66 -8.51 -3.18
N VAL A 81 7.07 -8.99 -4.36
CA VAL A 81 6.17 -9.20 -5.51
C VAL A 81 6.16 -10.62 -6.08
N TYR A 82 6.67 -11.62 -5.35
CA TYR A 82 6.71 -13.00 -5.84
C TYR A 82 5.34 -13.54 -6.29
N TRP A 83 4.26 -13.01 -5.69
CA TRP A 83 2.88 -13.36 -5.99
C TRP A 83 2.44 -12.99 -7.42
N ILE A 84 3.12 -12.04 -8.08
CA ILE A 84 2.81 -11.64 -9.48
C ILE A 84 2.88 -12.83 -10.41
N ARG A 85 3.83 -13.75 -10.18
CA ARG A 85 3.94 -15.00 -10.96
C ARG A 85 2.60 -15.76 -10.94
N GLU A 86 1.99 -15.94 -9.77
CA GLU A 86 0.75 -16.68 -9.63
C GLU A 86 -0.41 -15.95 -10.31
N THR A 87 -0.50 -14.63 -10.13
CA THR A 87 -1.53 -13.80 -10.77
C THR A 87 -1.50 -13.92 -12.30
N VAL A 88 -0.35 -13.72 -12.94
CA VAL A 88 -0.27 -13.75 -14.41
C VAL A 88 -0.40 -15.16 -14.99
N MET A 89 -0.03 -16.20 -14.23
CA MET A 89 -0.22 -17.59 -14.66
C MET A 89 -1.70 -17.98 -14.59
N ASN A 90 -2.37 -17.68 -13.47
CA ASN A 90 -3.75 -18.11 -13.23
C ASN A 90 -4.77 -17.29 -14.03
N PHE A 91 -4.54 -15.99 -14.20
CA PHE A 91 -5.52 -15.09 -14.82
C PHE A 91 -5.09 -14.58 -16.19
N GLY A 92 -3.79 -14.48 -16.47
CA GLY A 92 -3.27 -14.12 -17.79
C GLY A 92 -3.05 -15.32 -18.72
N GLY A 93 -3.27 -16.55 -18.25
CA GLY A 93 -3.05 -17.78 -19.02
C GLY A 93 -1.58 -18.02 -19.39
N LEU A 94 -0.64 -17.34 -18.73
CA LEU A 94 0.78 -17.43 -19.06
C LEU A 94 1.40 -18.72 -18.50
N ASN A 95 2.37 -19.28 -19.24
CA ASN A 95 3.18 -20.38 -18.75
C ASN A 95 4.17 -19.93 -17.65
N LEU A 96 4.78 -20.89 -16.97
CA LEU A 96 5.72 -20.63 -15.88
C LEU A 96 6.87 -19.71 -16.27
N ALA A 97 7.45 -19.88 -17.46
CA ALA A 97 8.58 -19.07 -17.90
C ALA A 97 8.19 -17.60 -18.02
N LEU A 98 7.06 -17.32 -18.67
CA LEU A 98 6.54 -15.97 -18.81
C LEU A 98 6.07 -15.38 -17.47
N GLY A 99 5.53 -16.21 -16.57
CA GLY A 99 5.22 -15.78 -15.20
C GLY A 99 6.44 -15.35 -14.40
N LEU A 100 7.54 -16.12 -14.48
CA LEU A 100 8.81 -15.78 -13.85
C LEU A 100 9.44 -14.52 -14.46
N VAL A 101 9.38 -14.35 -15.79
CA VAL A 101 9.87 -13.13 -16.47
C VAL A 101 9.08 -11.91 -16.03
N SER A 102 7.75 -12.01 -15.95
CA SER A 102 6.88 -10.91 -15.51
C SER A 102 7.19 -10.48 -14.07
N MET A 103 7.28 -11.46 -13.16
CA MET A 103 7.68 -11.22 -11.77
C MET A 103 9.07 -10.59 -11.68
N ALA A 104 10.06 -11.09 -12.42
CA ALA A 104 11.40 -10.55 -12.43
C ALA A 104 11.43 -9.12 -13.00
N GLY A 105 10.64 -8.82 -14.03
CA GLY A 105 10.50 -7.49 -14.60
C GLY A 105 10.00 -6.47 -13.57
N VAL A 106 8.90 -6.77 -12.88
CA VAL A 106 8.37 -5.88 -11.82
C VAL A 106 9.34 -5.79 -10.64
N ALA A 107 9.95 -6.90 -10.23
CA ALA A 107 10.97 -6.91 -9.20
C ALA A 107 12.17 -6.02 -9.57
N LEU A 108 12.59 -5.98 -10.84
CA LEU A 108 13.66 -5.11 -11.32
C LEU A 108 13.29 -3.62 -11.27
N VAL A 109 12.05 -3.27 -11.60
CA VAL A 109 11.56 -1.87 -11.49
C VAL A 109 11.63 -1.41 -10.03
N ILE A 110 11.18 -2.22 -9.07
CA ILE A 110 11.27 -1.91 -7.64
C ILE A 110 12.73 -1.93 -7.17
N ALA A 111 13.53 -2.89 -7.65
CA ALA A 111 14.95 -3.01 -7.31
C ALA A 111 15.75 -1.77 -7.74
N LEU A 112 15.35 -1.05 -8.79
CA LEU A 112 16.05 0.16 -9.23
C LEU A 112 16.23 1.15 -8.08
N TYR A 113 15.20 1.36 -7.25
CA TYR A 113 15.24 2.30 -6.13
C TYR A 113 16.22 1.86 -5.05
N ALA A 114 16.14 0.59 -4.62
CA ALA A 114 17.08 0.04 -3.64
C ALA A 114 18.53 -0.05 -4.16
N PHE A 115 18.70 -0.27 -5.47
CA PHE A 115 20.00 -0.24 -6.12
C PHE A 115 20.60 1.17 -6.09
N ILE A 116 19.82 2.20 -6.47
CA ILE A 116 20.26 3.61 -6.42
C ILE A 116 20.64 3.97 -4.98
N PHE A 117 19.81 3.62 -3.99
CA PHE A 117 20.13 3.83 -2.58
C PHE A 117 21.50 3.24 -2.22
N GLY A 118 21.76 1.99 -2.61
CA GLY A 118 23.03 1.32 -2.34
C GLY A 118 24.25 2.03 -2.94
N LEU A 119 24.14 2.55 -4.16
CA LEU A 119 25.21 3.32 -4.82
C LEU A 119 25.57 4.62 -4.08
N TYR A 120 24.56 5.33 -3.57
CA TYR A 120 24.75 6.57 -2.81
C TYR A 120 25.20 6.30 -1.37
N ALA A 121 24.62 5.31 -0.69
CA ALA A 121 25.00 4.93 0.66
C ALA A 121 26.48 4.49 0.73
N ALA A 122 26.98 3.76 -0.27
CA ALA A 122 28.38 3.36 -0.34
C ALA A 122 29.38 4.52 -0.51
N ARG A 123 28.91 5.68 -1.01
CA ARG A 123 29.73 6.90 -1.22
C ARG A 123 29.50 7.99 -0.18
N ALA A 124 28.57 7.77 0.74
CA ALA A 124 28.20 8.76 1.74
C ALA A 124 29.34 8.99 2.76
N ASP A 125 29.31 10.15 3.42
CA ASP A 125 30.24 10.46 4.51
C ASP A 125 29.72 9.84 5.82
N TRP A 126 30.04 8.57 6.06
CA TRP A 126 29.65 7.82 7.27
C TRP A 126 30.22 8.38 8.58
N LYS A 127 31.18 9.33 8.51
CA LYS A 127 31.70 10.03 9.68
C LYS A 127 30.85 11.24 10.06
N SER A 128 30.00 11.71 9.14
CA SER A 128 29.10 12.84 9.39
C SER A 128 27.99 12.42 10.37
N PRO A 129 27.72 13.19 11.44
CA PRO A 129 26.57 12.94 12.32
C PRO A 129 25.21 13.01 11.60
N LEU A 130 25.16 13.62 10.41
CA LEU A 130 23.95 13.79 9.61
C LEU A 130 23.73 12.65 8.60
N PHE A 131 24.62 11.66 8.51
CA PHE A 131 24.47 10.54 7.59
C PHE A 131 23.11 9.81 7.72
N PRO A 132 22.57 9.53 8.93
CA PRO A 132 21.30 8.84 9.05
C PRO A 132 20.11 9.65 8.51
N LEU A 133 20.13 10.98 8.68
CA LEU A 133 19.14 11.86 8.09
C LEU A 133 19.21 11.84 6.56
N PHE A 134 20.43 11.86 6.00
CA PHE A 134 20.62 11.73 4.56
C PHE A 134 20.08 10.40 4.03
N ALA A 135 20.42 9.28 4.68
CA ALA A 135 19.97 7.96 4.28
C ALA A 135 18.43 7.86 4.34
N ALA A 136 17.81 8.38 5.40
CA ALA A 136 16.36 8.42 5.54
C ALA A 136 15.70 9.29 4.47
N ALA A 137 16.18 10.51 4.26
CA ALA A 137 15.66 11.41 3.23
C ALA A 137 15.82 10.83 1.82
N LEU A 138 16.97 10.22 1.51
CA LEU A 138 17.21 9.57 0.22
C LEU A 138 16.25 8.40 -0.01
N TRP A 139 16.07 7.52 0.99
CA TRP A 139 15.14 6.40 0.87
C TRP A 139 13.70 6.88 0.64
N THR A 140 13.25 7.86 1.44
CA THR A 140 11.93 8.46 1.30
C THR A 140 11.73 9.10 -0.07
N ALA A 141 12.73 9.82 -0.58
CA ALA A 141 12.69 10.40 -1.92
C ALA A 141 12.55 9.33 -3.01
N LEU A 142 13.26 8.21 -2.88
CA LEU A 142 13.19 7.11 -3.84
C LEU A 142 11.82 6.41 -3.82
N GLU A 143 11.24 6.18 -2.64
CA GLU A 143 9.88 5.65 -2.50
C GLU A 143 8.81 6.60 -3.05
N TYR A 144 9.01 7.91 -2.85
CA TYR A 144 8.15 8.93 -3.44
C TYR A 144 8.20 8.84 -4.97
N ILE A 145 9.39 8.81 -5.57
CA ILE A 145 9.56 8.67 -7.02
C ILE A 145 8.93 7.35 -7.53
N GLN A 146 9.06 6.25 -6.80
CA GLN A 146 8.43 4.96 -7.11
C GLN A 146 6.90 5.05 -7.23
N THR A 147 6.29 6.02 -6.54
CA THR A 147 4.83 6.22 -6.56
C THR A 147 4.33 6.81 -7.88
N TYR A 148 5.20 7.45 -8.69
CA TYR A 148 4.77 8.20 -9.88
C TYR A 148 5.43 7.74 -11.19
N VAL A 149 6.65 7.21 -11.13
CA VAL A 149 7.38 6.78 -12.34
C VAL A 149 6.80 5.46 -12.88
N PHE A 150 6.68 5.36 -14.22
CA PHE A 150 6.08 4.21 -14.93
C PHE A 150 4.66 3.88 -14.45
N THR A 151 3.76 4.86 -14.43
CA THR A 151 2.38 4.80 -13.88
C THR A 151 2.28 4.67 -12.35
N GLY A 152 3.41 4.40 -11.68
CA GLY A 152 3.49 4.30 -10.23
C GLY A 152 3.22 2.89 -9.72
N PHE A 153 4.04 2.43 -8.78
CA PHE A 153 3.83 1.16 -8.09
C PHE A 153 4.25 1.27 -6.62
N PRO A 154 3.52 2.04 -5.78
CA PRO A 154 3.86 2.25 -4.36
C PRO A 154 3.54 1.03 -3.49
N TRP A 155 3.82 -0.18 -3.99
CA TRP A 155 3.56 -1.44 -3.31
C TRP A 155 4.66 -1.72 -2.27
N GLU A 156 4.25 -2.02 -1.04
CA GLU A 156 5.16 -2.38 0.07
C GLU A 156 6.30 -1.37 0.26
N LEU A 157 5.96 -0.07 0.28
CA LEU A 157 6.80 0.95 0.88
C LEU A 157 7.16 0.56 2.32
N LEU A 158 8.37 0.92 2.76
CA LEU A 158 8.95 0.49 4.04
C LEU A 158 8.03 0.83 5.22
N GLY A 159 7.33 1.95 5.17
CA GLY A 159 6.38 2.38 6.19
C GLY A 159 5.20 1.41 6.41
N TYR A 160 4.76 0.68 5.40
CA TYR A 160 3.65 -0.28 5.53
C TYR A 160 4.00 -1.46 6.44
N SER A 161 5.29 -1.80 6.60
CA SER A 161 5.73 -2.80 7.58
C SER A 161 5.31 -2.46 9.01
N GLN A 162 4.99 -1.19 9.30
CA GLN A 162 4.63 -0.72 10.64
C GLN A 162 3.13 -0.63 10.90
N TYR A 163 2.26 -1.10 9.99
CA TYR A 163 0.81 -0.92 10.09
C TYR A 163 0.17 -1.41 11.41
N LEU A 164 0.80 -2.38 12.11
CA LEU A 164 0.36 -2.87 13.41
C LEU A 164 0.80 -1.99 14.60
N VAL A 165 1.75 -1.09 14.40
CA VAL A 165 2.31 -0.22 15.44
C VAL A 165 1.59 1.12 15.43
N LEU A 166 0.35 1.13 15.93
CA LEU A 166 -0.55 2.29 15.86
C LEU A 166 0.10 3.64 16.23
N PRO A 167 0.87 3.75 17.36
CA PRO A 167 1.50 5.02 17.73
C PRO A 167 2.56 5.50 16.73
N VAL A 168 3.24 4.60 16.02
CA VAL A 168 4.23 4.99 15.00
C VAL A 168 3.53 5.48 13.74
N ILE A 169 2.51 4.75 13.29
CA ILE A 169 1.85 5.09 12.02
C ILE A 169 1.06 6.39 12.10
N GLN A 170 0.67 6.87 13.28
CA GLN A 170 0.00 8.18 13.41
C GLN A 170 0.79 9.33 12.78
N PHE A 171 2.13 9.22 12.72
CA PHE A 171 2.95 10.23 12.07
C PHE A 171 2.59 10.44 10.59
N SER A 172 1.99 9.43 9.93
CA SER A 172 1.53 9.52 8.56
C SER A 172 0.40 10.54 8.35
N SER A 173 -0.34 10.93 9.40
CA SER A 173 -1.32 12.03 9.33
C SER A 173 -0.69 13.38 8.99
N TYR A 174 0.64 13.52 9.13
CA TYR A 174 1.40 14.69 8.72
C TYR A 174 2.20 14.48 7.45
N THR A 175 2.78 13.30 7.28
CA THR A 175 3.83 13.07 6.29
C THR A 175 3.45 12.12 5.17
N GLY A 176 2.26 11.50 5.26
CA GLY A 176 1.98 10.28 4.53
C GLY A 176 2.81 9.10 5.05
N VAL A 177 2.64 7.93 4.43
CA VAL A 177 3.45 6.72 4.69
C VAL A 177 4.97 6.99 4.61
N TYR A 178 5.36 7.97 3.81
CA TYR A 178 6.74 8.41 3.60
C TYR A 178 7.50 8.79 4.87
N GLY A 179 6.83 9.42 5.85
CA GLY A 179 7.46 9.74 7.13
C GLY A 179 7.65 8.51 8.02
N VAL A 180 6.80 7.50 7.90
CA VAL A 180 7.01 6.22 8.61
C VAL A 180 8.21 5.50 8.02
N SER A 181 8.33 5.45 6.68
CA SER A 181 9.54 4.96 6.01
C SER A 181 10.80 5.71 6.44
N PHE A 182 10.70 7.05 6.59
CA PHE A 182 11.80 7.89 7.07
C PHE A 182 12.25 7.48 8.47
N LEU A 183 11.31 7.29 9.41
CA LEU A 183 11.64 6.86 10.78
C LEU A 183 12.36 5.51 10.81
N VAL A 184 11.85 4.53 10.04
CA VAL A 184 12.45 3.19 9.96
C VAL A 184 13.86 3.26 9.38
N MET A 185 14.07 4.00 8.29
CA MET A 185 15.38 4.14 7.67
C MET A 185 16.37 4.93 8.55
N LEU A 186 15.89 5.96 9.26
CA LEU A 186 16.70 6.76 10.17
C LEU A 186 17.32 5.89 11.26
N LEU A 187 16.54 4.98 11.86
CA LEU A 187 17.04 4.07 12.87
C LEU A 187 18.02 3.04 12.27
N ASN A 188 17.69 2.46 11.11
CA ASN A 188 18.60 1.53 10.41
C ASN A 188 19.99 2.16 10.16
N ALA A 189 20.02 3.36 9.59
CA ALA A 189 21.27 4.07 9.30
C ALA A 189 22.05 4.44 10.56
N THR A 190 21.34 4.81 11.63
CA THR A 190 21.94 5.09 12.94
C THR A 190 22.56 3.84 13.56
N LEU A 191 21.85 2.72 13.55
CA LEU A 191 22.35 1.44 14.07
C LEU A 191 23.56 0.94 13.28
N ALA A 192 23.53 1.06 11.95
CA ALA A 192 24.68 0.75 11.10
C ALA A 192 25.88 1.63 11.44
N MET A 193 25.69 2.95 11.59
CA MET A 193 26.75 3.88 12.00
C MET A 193 27.35 3.51 13.37
N VAL A 194 26.50 3.24 14.37
CA VAL A 194 26.96 2.84 15.72
C VAL A 194 27.74 1.54 15.67
N PHE A 195 27.27 0.55 14.92
CA PHE A 195 27.97 -0.73 14.74
C PHE A 195 29.36 -0.53 14.09
N ILE A 196 29.43 0.28 13.03
CA ILE A 196 30.69 0.59 12.35
C ILE A 196 31.65 1.30 13.30
N ALA A 197 31.18 2.29 14.07
CA ALA A 197 32.01 3.02 15.03
C ALA A 197 32.54 2.12 16.14
N LEU A 198 31.72 1.21 16.68
CA LEU A 198 32.13 0.17 17.63
C LEU A 198 33.23 -0.74 17.07
N ARG A 199 33.01 -1.22 15.84
CA ARG A 199 33.92 -2.16 15.16
C ARG A 199 35.25 -1.52 14.81
N GLU A 200 35.24 -0.27 14.36
CA GLU A 200 36.43 0.46 13.89
C GLU A 200 37.12 1.30 14.96
N ARG A 201 36.50 1.45 16.14
CA ARG A 201 36.99 2.28 17.25
C ARG A 201 37.19 3.74 16.84
N THR A 202 36.25 4.28 16.06
CA THR A 202 36.25 5.70 15.70
C THR A 202 35.73 6.55 16.86
N ALA A 203 35.87 7.88 16.73
CA ALA A 203 35.36 8.81 17.72
C ALA A 203 33.82 8.74 17.81
N TRP A 204 33.31 8.82 19.04
CA TRP A 204 31.90 8.57 19.34
C TRP A 204 30.97 9.77 19.22
N HIS A 205 31.50 10.98 18.98
CA HIS A 205 30.67 12.19 18.93
C HIS A 205 29.59 12.12 17.85
N ALA A 206 29.91 11.63 16.65
CA ALA A 206 28.95 11.52 15.55
C ALA A 206 27.89 10.42 15.78
N PRO A 207 28.27 9.16 16.14
CA PRO A 207 27.29 8.13 16.48
C PRO A 207 26.39 8.48 17.67
N VAL A 208 26.93 9.10 18.72
CA VAL A 208 26.13 9.53 19.88
C VAL A 208 25.15 10.62 19.48
N PHE A 209 25.58 11.62 18.71
CA PHE A 209 24.67 12.65 18.21
C PHE A 209 23.55 12.05 17.34
N ALA A 210 23.91 11.19 16.38
CA ALA A 210 22.95 10.52 15.52
C ALA A 210 21.95 9.67 16.31
N MET A 211 22.42 8.96 17.33
CA MET A 211 21.58 8.17 18.23
C MET A 211 20.62 9.06 19.02
N VAL A 212 21.11 10.12 19.66
CA VAL A 212 20.27 11.08 20.40
C VAL A 212 19.21 11.69 19.49
N LEU A 213 19.60 12.18 18.32
CA LEU A 213 18.68 12.78 17.36
C LEU A 213 17.62 11.78 16.89
N SER A 214 18.02 10.56 16.52
CA SER A 214 17.08 9.54 16.05
C SER A 214 16.08 9.13 17.13
N TRP A 215 16.54 8.97 18.38
CA TRP A 215 15.66 8.70 19.51
C TRP A 215 14.74 9.86 19.83
N LEU A 216 15.21 11.11 19.78
CA LEU A 216 14.36 12.29 19.97
C LEU A 216 13.25 12.35 18.91
N VAL A 217 13.58 12.12 17.64
CA VAL A 217 12.61 12.09 16.55
C VAL A 217 11.60 10.94 16.75
N LEU A 218 12.08 9.73 17.08
CA LEU A 218 11.22 8.56 17.28
C LEU A 218 10.29 8.71 18.50
N ILE A 219 10.81 9.22 19.62
CA ILE A 219 10.03 9.51 20.83
C ILE A 219 9.01 10.62 20.55
N GLY A 220 9.40 11.67 19.83
CA GLY A 220 8.48 12.73 19.40
C GLY A 220 7.34 12.20 18.54
N ALA A 221 7.65 11.39 17.51
CA ALA A 221 6.65 10.81 16.62
C ALA A 221 5.70 9.85 17.34
N THR A 222 6.24 8.95 18.18
CA THR A 222 5.43 8.00 18.95
C THR A 222 4.64 8.67 20.07
N GLY A 223 5.19 9.68 20.74
CA GLY A 223 4.48 10.51 21.73
C GLY A 223 3.32 11.27 21.11
N TYR A 224 3.54 11.88 19.94
CA TYR A 224 2.47 12.45 19.12
C TYR A 224 1.43 11.39 18.77
N GLY A 225 1.84 10.18 18.39
CA GLY A 225 0.89 9.13 18.02
C GLY A 225 0.01 8.66 19.17
N TRP A 226 0.56 8.49 20.37
CA TRP A 226 -0.25 8.21 21.56
C TRP A 226 -1.27 9.31 21.83
N TRP A 227 -0.85 10.57 21.75
CA TRP A 227 -1.75 11.73 21.92
C TRP A 227 -2.84 11.78 20.83
N SER A 228 -2.47 11.57 19.56
CA SER A 228 -3.40 11.54 18.43
C SER A 228 -4.46 10.45 18.59
N ILE A 229 -4.06 9.25 19.01
CA ILE A 229 -4.98 8.13 19.28
C ILE A 229 -5.97 8.49 20.38
N THR A 230 -5.52 9.14 21.46
CA THR A 230 -6.43 9.55 22.54
C THR A 230 -7.45 10.57 22.05
N GLN A 231 -7.02 11.58 21.29
CA GLN A 231 -7.92 12.60 20.74
C GLN A 231 -8.94 12.00 19.77
N ALA A 232 -8.51 11.09 18.89
CA ALA A 232 -9.39 10.43 17.93
C ALA A 232 -10.44 9.55 18.62
N ARG A 233 -10.05 8.81 19.68
CA ARG A 233 -11.00 7.99 20.45
C ARG A 233 -12.05 8.81 21.18
N ASP A 234 -11.68 9.96 21.71
CA ASP A 234 -12.65 10.85 22.36
C ASP A 234 -13.63 11.43 21.34
N LEU A 235 -13.17 11.78 20.14
CA LEU A 235 -14.03 12.19 19.02
C LEU A 235 -14.96 11.06 18.55
N GLU A 236 -14.44 9.82 18.41
CA GLU A 236 -15.25 8.64 18.06
C GLU A 236 -16.38 8.42 19.06
N ARG A 237 -16.11 8.55 20.37
CA ARG A 237 -17.13 8.42 21.44
C ARG A 237 -18.23 9.47 21.37
N MET A 238 -17.91 10.68 20.90
CA MET A 238 -18.87 11.77 20.75
C MET A 238 -19.62 11.73 19.41
N THR A 239 -19.17 10.89 18.47
CA THR A 239 -19.75 10.79 17.13
C THR A 239 -20.66 9.56 17.05
N PRO A 240 -21.98 9.72 16.81
CA PRO A 240 -22.87 8.58 16.62
C PRO A 240 -22.35 7.65 15.51
N PRO A 241 -22.28 6.33 15.76
CA PRO A 241 -21.88 5.39 14.73
C PRO A 241 -23.01 5.15 13.73
N VAL A 242 -22.64 4.76 12.51
CA VAL A 242 -23.52 4.10 11.54
C VAL A 242 -23.19 2.60 11.56
N LYS A 243 -24.20 1.75 11.72
CA LYS A 243 -24.00 0.30 11.70
C LYS A 243 -23.91 -0.20 10.26
N VAL A 244 -22.75 -0.68 9.84
CA VAL A 244 -22.48 -1.08 8.46
C VAL A 244 -22.33 -2.59 8.36
N ALA A 245 -22.99 -3.21 7.37
CA ALA A 245 -22.76 -4.59 6.98
C ALA A 245 -21.86 -4.66 5.74
N VAL A 246 -20.86 -5.55 5.78
CA VAL A 246 -20.04 -5.91 4.62
C VAL A 246 -20.36 -7.35 4.23
N VAL A 247 -20.65 -7.57 2.95
CA VAL A 247 -20.98 -8.89 2.40
C VAL A 247 -19.85 -9.39 1.52
N GLN A 248 -19.32 -10.56 1.82
CA GLN A 248 -18.20 -11.18 1.13
C GLN A 248 -18.67 -12.43 0.38
N GLY A 249 -18.74 -12.35 -0.96
CA GLY A 249 -19.25 -13.44 -1.80
C GLY A 249 -18.29 -14.62 -1.98
N SER A 250 -16.98 -14.42 -1.82
CA SER A 250 -15.91 -15.41 -2.04
C SER A 250 -16.02 -16.17 -3.35
N LYS A 251 -16.26 -15.43 -4.44
CA LYS A 251 -16.34 -15.98 -5.80
C LYS A 251 -14.96 -16.06 -6.44
N GLU A 252 -14.71 -17.13 -7.18
CA GLU A 252 -13.48 -17.28 -7.97
C GLU A 252 -13.46 -16.28 -9.14
N GLN A 253 -12.28 -15.77 -9.46
CA GLN A 253 -12.08 -14.86 -10.57
C GLN A 253 -12.03 -15.63 -11.90
N GLY A 254 -12.72 -15.14 -12.93
CA GLY A 254 -12.70 -15.73 -14.29
C GLY A 254 -13.87 -16.67 -14.62
N ILE A 255 -14.88 -16.76 -13.77
CA ILE A 255 -16.12 -17.48 -14.10
C ILE A 255 -16.79 -16.79 -15.30
N LYS A 256 -17.08 -17.57 -16.35
CA LYS A 256 -17.70 -17.10 -17.59
C LYS A 256 -19.07 -16.47 -17.29
N TRP A 257 -19.37 -15.37 -17.98
CA TRP A 257 -20.61 -14.59 -17.92
C TRP A 257 -21.83 -15.34 -18.51
N SER A 258 -22.06 -16.59 -18.09
CA SER A 258 -23.30 -17.30 -18.41
C SER A 258 -24.42 -16.73 -17.54
N LYS A 259 -25.64 -16.73 -18.05
CA LYS A 259 -26.82 -16.25 -17.30
C LYS A 259 -27.01 -17.01 -15.99
N GLU A 260 -26.65 -18.29 -15.97
CA GLU A 260 -26.71 -19.15 -14.78
C GLU A 260 -25.71 -18.69 -13.70
N GLU A 261 -24.48 -18.33 -14.07
CA GLU A 261 -23.48 -17.84 -13.12
C GLU A 261 -23.78 -16.43 -12.63
N VAL A 262 -24.35 -15.58 -13.48
CA VAL A 262 -24.88 -14.28 -13.07
C VAL A 262 -25.98 -14.48 -12.02
N GLN A 263 -26.97 -15.32 -12.30
CA GLN A 263 -28.05 -15.61 -11.35
C GLN A 263 -27.51 -16.19 -10.03
N ARG A 264 -26.61 -17.17 -10.10
CA ARG A 264 -25.94 -17.75 -8.93
C ARG A 264 -25.18 -16.71 -8.10
N THR A 265 -24.68 -15.66 -8.73
CA THR A 265 -23.97 -14.58 -8.04
C THR A 265 -24.95 -13.65 -7.33
N VAL A 266 -26.02 -13.23 -8.01
CA VAL A 266 -27.12 -12.47 -7.41
C VAL A 266 -27.73 -13.22 -6.23
N ASP A 267 -27.99 -14.53 -6.38
CA ASP A 267 -28.54 -15.39 -5.33
C ASP A 267 -27.64 -15.41 -4.08
N VAL A 268 -26.32 -15.57 -4.25
CA VAL A 268 -25.37 -15.59 -3.13
C VAL A 268 -25.38 -14.27 -2.37
N TYR A 269 -25.33 -13.13 -3.06
CA TYR A 269 -25.36 -11.82 -2.41
C TYR A 269 -26.71 -11.55 -1.74
N ARG A 270 -27.82 -11.97 -2.35
CA ARG A 270 -29.16 -11.89 -1.74
C ARG A 270 -29.23 -12.70 -0.45
N ASP A 271 -28.82 -13.95 -0.48
CA ASP A 271 -28.97 -14.86 0.65
C ASP A 271 -28.04 -14.46 1.81
N LEU A 272 -26.81 -14.02 1.51
CA LEU A 272 -25.91 -13.45 2.51
C LEU A 272 -26.47 -12.15 3.10
N THR A 273 -27.03 -11.27 2.28
CA THR A 273 -27.66 -10.04 2.75
C THR A 273 -28.83 -10.34 3.68
N ARG A 274 -29.75 -11.23 3.29
CA ARG A 274 -30.87 -11.66 4.14
C ARG A 274 -30.41 -12.24 5.48
N SER A 275 -29.30 -12.98 5.48
CA SER A 275 -28.72 -13.54 6.70
C SER A 275 -28.24 -12.47 7.70
N ILE A 276 -27.93 -11.26 7.22
CA ILE A 276 -27.38 -10.18 8.06
C ILE A 276 -28.40 -9.11 8.45
N LEU A 277 -29.56 -9.05 7.78
CA LEU A 277 -30.64 -8.12 8.13
C LEU A 277 -31.11 -8.19 9.59
N PRO A 278 -31.17 -9.36 10.28
CA PRO A 278 -31.54 -9.39 11.70
C PRO A 278 -30.59 -8.63 12.63
N GLN A 279 -29.39 -8.26 12.16
CA GLN A 279 -28.47 -7.40 12.91
C GLN A 279 -28.77 -5.90 12.75
N ASP A 280 -29.81 -5.56 11.99
CA ASP A 280 -30.31 -4.20 11.77
C ASP A 280 -29.22 -3.24 11.24
N PRO A 281 -28.57 -3.57 10.10
CA PRO A 281 -27.58 -2.69 9.49
C PRO A 281 -28.25 -1.47 8.85
N GLU A 282 -27.56 -0.34 8.87
CA GLU A 282 -27.99 0.95 8.34
C GLU A 282 -27.40 1.27 6.97
N PHE A 283 -26.39 0.48 6.55
CA PHE A 283 -25.72 0.58 5.25
C PHE A 283 -25.10 -0.77 4.90
N ILE A 284 -25.24 -1.19 3.65
CA ILE A 284 -24.71 -2.48 3.15
C ILE A 284 -23.68 -2.22 2.05
N VAL A 285 -22.54 -2.90 2.14
CA VAL A 285 -21.44 -2.76 1.18
C VAL A 285 -21.07 -4.12 0.59
N PHE A 286 -21.09 -4.20 -0.74
CA PHE A 286 -20.55 -5.31 -1.51
C PHE A 286 -19.16 -4.95 -2.08
N PRO A 287 -18.33 -5.96 -2.44
CA PRO A 287 -16.99 -5.73 -2.97
C PRO A 287 -16.99 -5.27 -4.43
N GLU A 288 -15.79 -5.02 -4.94
CA GLU A 288 -15.53 -4.71 -6.36
C GLU A 288 -16.06 -5.84 -7.26
N THR A 289 -16.76 -5.47 -8.33
CA THR A 289 -17.34 -6.40 -9.32
C THR A 289 -18.16 -7.53 -8.67
N ALA A 290 -18.85 -7.23 -7.57
CA ALA A 290 -19.79 -8.16 -6.92
C ALA A 290 -20.92 -8.56 -7.87
N MET A 291 -21.43 -7.60 -8.64
CA MET A 291 -22.37 -7.85 -9.73
C MET A 291 -21.57 -8.08 -11.01
N THR A 292 -21.45 -9.34 -11.41
CA THR A 292 -20.77 -9.77 -12.63
C THR A 292 -21.69 -9.62 -13.84
N PHE A 293 -22.29 -8.44 -14.02
CA PHE A 293 -23.04 -8.04 -15.20
C PHE A 293 -22.96 -6.51 -15.36
N TRP A 294 -23.38 -5.98 -16.51
CA TRP A 294 -23.46 -4.54 -16.71
C TRP A 294 -24.68 -3.98 -15.99
N LEU A 295 -24.45 -3.33 -14.85
CA LEU A 295 -25.52 -2.65 -14.13
C LEU A 295 -26.02 -1.48 -14.98
N GLU A 296 -27.33 -1.21 -14.95
CA GLU A 296 -28.03 -0.23 -15.80
C GLU A 296 -28.12 -0.59 -17.29
N SER A 297 -27.58 -1.74 -17.72
CA SER A 297 -27.74 -2.21 -19.10
C SER A 297 -29.12 -2.85 -19.30
N PRO A 298 -29.88 -2.45 -20.34
CA PRO A 298 -31.15 -3.11 -20.68
C PRO A 298 -31.01 -4.61 -20.98
N ALA A 299 -29.81 -5.07 -21.34
CA ALA A 299 -29.54 -6.49 -21.60
C ALA A 299 -29.60 -7.36 -20.33
N TYR A 300 -29.50 -6.76 -19.15
CA TYR A 300 -29.46 -7.41 -17.84
C TYR A 300 -30.58 -6.91 -16.90
N GLU A 301 -31.68 -6.40 -17.46
CA GLU A 301 -32.76 -5.76 -16.69
C GLU A 301 -33.34 -6.66 -15.58
N GLU A 302 -33.52 -7.95 -15.85
CA GLU A 302 -33.98 -8.93 -14.86
C GLU A 302 -33.08 -8.98 -13.61
N TYR A 303 -31.76 -8.80 -13.77
CA TYR A 303 -30.81 -8.80 -12.66
C TYR A 303 -30.74 -7.42 -11.99
N ASN A 304 -30.88 -6.33 -12.76
CA ASN A 304 -31.04 -4.98 -12.20
C ASN A 304 -32.24 -4.94 -11.24
N GLU A 305 -33.39 -5.44 -11.68
CA GLU A 305 -34.62 -5.53 -10.87
C GLU A 305 -34.42 -6.34 -9.59
N GLN A 306 -33.67 -7.44 -9.63
CA GLN A 306 -33.34 -8.23 -8.44
C GLN A 306 -32.46 -7.46 -7.44
N VAL A 307 -31.48 -6.69 -7.91
CA VAL A 307 -30.63 -5.85 -7.04
C VAL A 307 -31.44 -4.69 -6.44
N HIS A 308 -32.33 -4.09 -7.22
CA HIS A 308 -33.29 -3.09 -6.71
C HIS A 308 -34.21 -3.69 -5.66
N ALA A 309 -34.84 -4.84 -5.94
CA ALA A 309 -35.71 -5.54 -5.00
C ALA A 309 -35.00 -5.92 -3.70
N LEU A 310 -33.73 -6.32 -3.77
CA LEU A 310 -32.92 -6.58 -2.57
C LEU A 310 -32.68 -5.30 -1.75
N THR A 311 -32.46 -4.17 -2.42
CA THR A 311 -32.30 -2.87 -1.75
C THR A 311 -33.61 -2.43 -1.07
N GLU A 312 -34.76 -2.63 -1.73
CA GLU A 312 -36.08 -2.39 -1.13
C GLU A 312 -36.35 -3.31 0.06
N GLU A 313 -36.05 -4.60 -0.07
CA GLU A 313 -36.21 -5.59 1.00
C GLU A 313 -35.36 -5.26 2.22
N ALA A 314 -34.11 -4.85 2.00
CA ALA A 314 -33.20 -4.44 3.07
C ALA A 314 -33.64 -3.13 3.75
N GLY A 315 -34.34 -2.25 3.03
CA GLY A 315 -34.82 -0.97 3.55
C GLY A 315 -33.71 0.04 3.86
N VAL A 316 -32.47 -0.23 3.44
CA VAL A 316 -31.28 0.59 3.71
C VAL A 316 -30.40 0.76 2.47
N PRO A 317 -29.53 1.78 2.41
CA PRO A 317 -28.63 1.99 1.28
C PRO A 317 -27.73 0.78 1.00
N LEU A 318 -27.51 0.50 -0.28
CA LEU A 318 -26.60 -0.54 -0.77
C LEU A 318 -25.53 0.10 -1.68
N LEU A 319 -24.26 -0.12 -1.37
CA LEU A 319 -23.13 0.20 -2.26
C LEU A 319 -22.60 -1.09 -2.88
N THR A 320 -22.65 -1.20 -4.20
CA THR A 320 -22.22 -2.41 -4.92
C THR A 320 -21.27 -2.13 -6.06
N GLY A 321 -20.35 -3.05 -6.32
CA GLY A 321 -19.40 -2.98 -7.44
C GLY A 321 -19.94 -3.75 -8.64
N ALA A 322 -19.87 -3.15 -9.82
CA ALA A 322 -20.28 -3.77 -11.08
C ALA A 322 -19.48 -3.19 -12.25
N LEU A 323 -19.61 -3.82 -13.43
CA LEU A 323 -19.21 -3.14 -14.64
C LEU A 323 -20.28 -2.09 -14.98
N GLY A 324 -19.82 -0.86 -15.22
CA GLY A 324 -20.66 0.27 -15.60
C GLY A 324 -20.72 0.44 -17.10
N TYR A 325 -21.90 0.87 -17.57
CA TYR A 325 -22.21 1.18 -18.96
C TYR A 325 -22.71 2.62 -19.04
N ARG A 326 -22.15 3.44 -19.93
CA ARG A 326 -22.65 4.79 -20.21
C ARG A 326 -23.44 4.75 -21.53
N PRO A 327 -24.74 5.11 -21.55
CA PRO A 327 -25.54 5.06 -22.77
C PRO A 327 -24.93 5.86 -23.91
N GLY A 328 -24.69 5.22 -25.05
CA GLY A 328 -24.11 5.85 -26.24
C GLY A 328 -22.58 5.80 -26.34
N GLU A 329 -21.92 5.18 -25.35
CA GLU A 329 -20.50 4.85 -25.37
C GLU A 329 -20.31 3.33 -25.46
N ASP A 330 -19.29 2.89 -26.21
CA ASP A 330 -18.83 1.49 -26.20
C ASP A 330 -17.88 1.23 -25.01
N ASP A 331 -17.64 2.24 -24.16
CA ASP A 331 -16.72 2.19 -23.03
C ASP A 331 -17.27 1.37 -21.86
N ILE A 332 -16.39 0.56 -21.26
CA ILE A 332 -16.68 -0.27 -20.09
C ILE A 332 -15.89 0.27 -18.90
N TYR A 333 -16.58 0.46 -17.78
CA TYR A 333 -15.98 1.03 -16.57
C TYR A 333 -16.05 0.03 -15.41
N ASN A 334 -15.02 -0.03 -14.57
CA ASN A 334 -15.14 -0.68 -13.26
C ASN A 334 -15.73 0.35 -12.27
N SER A 335 -16.97 0.13 -11.84
CA SER A 335 -17.74 1.16 -11.14
C SER A 335 -18.35 0.65 -9.83
N ALA A 336 -18.53 1.59 -8.91
CA ALA A 336 -19.33 1.42 -7.70
C ALA A 336 -20.63 2.22 -7.84
N PHE A 337 -21.74 1.62 -7.41
CA PHE A 337 -23.08 2.18 -7.51
C PHE A 337 -23.72 2.25 -6.13
N LEU A 338 -24.19 3.44 -5.75
CA LEU A 338 -24.99 3.65 -4.54
C LEU A 338 -26.48 3.57 -4.89
N LEU A 339 -27.15 2.60 -4.31
CA LEU A 339 -28.58 2.40 -4.40
C LEU A 339 -29.25 2.85 -3.10
N LEU A 340 -30.39 3.54 -3.23
CA LEU A 340 -31.27 3.89 -2.12
C LEU A 340 -32.64 3.23 -2.30
N PRO A 341 -33.28 2.79 -1.20
CA PRO A 341 -34.67 2.33 -1.23
C PRO A 341 -35.60 3.39 -1.84
N ALA A 342 -36.60 2.94 -2.59
CA ALA A 342 -37.56 3.65 -3.43
C ALA A 342 -36.96 4.54 -4.55
N ARG A 343 -35.63 4.63 -4.67
CA ARG A 343 -34.97 5.55 -5.62
C ARG A 343 -34.04 4.85 -6.61
N GLY A 344 -33.66 3.60 -6.34
CA GLY A 344 -32.69 2.89 -7.15
C GLY A 344 -31.30 3.52 -7.09
N ILE A 345 -30.57 3.52 -8.20
CA ILE A 345 -29.21 4.07 -8.28
C ILE A 345 -29.29 5.59 -8.22
N VAL A 346 -28.57 6.20 -7.28
CA VAL A 346 -28.57 7.67 -7.09
C VAL A 346 -27.20 8.31 -7.30
N SER A 347 -26.14 7.52 -7.33
CA SER A 347 -24.75 7.97 -7.52
C SER A 347 -23.89 6.81 -7.98
N SER A 348 -22.85 7.11 -8.76
CA SER A 348 -21.83 6.14 -9.16
C SER A 348 -20.42 6.75 -9.14
N TYR A 349 -19.41 5.90 -9.02
CA TYR A 349 -18.00 6.25 -9.12
C TYR A 349 -17.32 5.22 -10.01
N SER A 350 -16.61 5.67 -11.03
CA SER A 350 -15.82 4.81 -11.91
C SER A 350 -14.34 4.91 -11.54
N LYS A 351 -13.67 3.77 -11.46
CA LYS A 351 -12.26 3.64 -11.10
C LYS A 351 -11.39 4.52 -12.00
N MET A 352 -10.68 5.49 -11.42
CA MET A 352 -9.83 6.43 -12.12
C MET A 352 -8.43 5.89 -12.39
N HIS A 353 -7.87 5.09 -11.46
CA HIS A 353 -6.53 4.52 -11.61
C HIS A 353 -6.59 3.01 -11.88
N LEU A 354 -6.46 2.65 -13.15
CA LEU A 354 -6.51 1.27 -13.63
C LEU A 354 -5.19 0.52 -13.40
N VAL A 355 -5.28 -0.80 -13.26
CA VAL A 355 -4.15 -1.72 -13.14
C VAL A 355 -3.51 -1.93 -14.53
N PRO A 356 -2.23 -1.55 -14.73
CA PRO A 356 -1.54 -1.83 -15.98
C PRO A 356 -1.46 -3.33 -16.26
N PHE A 357 -1.67 -3.73 -17.51
CA PHE A 357 -1.72 -5.10 -18.00
C PHE A 357 -2.88 -5.97 -17.47
N GLY A 358 -3.59 -5.55 -16.41
CA GLY A 358 -4.74 -6.27 -15.86
C GLY A 358 -6.08 -5.69 -16.28
N GLU A 359 -6.17 -4.36 -16.42
CA GLU A 359 -7.41 -3.65 -16.81
C GLU A 359 -7.24 -2.87 -18.11
N TYR A 360 -6.00 -2.61 -18.53
CA TYR A 360 -5.69 -2.03 -19.83
C TYR A 360 -4.31 -2.46 -20.31
N LEU A 361 -4.08 -2.43 -21.61
CA LEU A 361 -2.75 -2.65 -22.17
C LEU A 361 -1.96 -1.32 -22.28
N PRO A 362 -0.92 -1.08 -21.44
CA PRO A 362 -0.08 0.11 -21.61
C PRO A 362 0.70 0.00 -22.93
N PHE A 363 0.90 1.14 -23.61
CA PHE A 363 1.58 1.23 -24.92
C PHE A 363 1.22 0.08 -25.89
N PRO A 364 -0.03 0.01 -26.38
CA PRO A 364 -0.51 -1.11 -27.21
C PRO A 364 0.38 -1.41 -28.43
N SER A 365 1.01 -0.39 -29.02
CA SER A 365 1.94 -0.53 -30.14
C SER A 365 3.17 -1.38 -29.83
N LEU A 366 3.59 -1.45 -28.57
CA LEU A 366 4.75 -2.22 -28.12
C LEU A 366 4.34 -3.57 -27.51
N PHE A 367 3.18 -3.63 -26.85
CA PHE A 367 2.76 -4.77 -26.03
C PHE A 367 1.54 -5.53 -26.55
N SER A 368 1.12 -5.33 -27.80
CA SER A 368 -0.04 -6.03 -28.39
C SER A 368 0.01 -7.56 -28.26
N PHE A 369 1.20 -8.16 -28.21
CA PHE A 369 1.40 -9.60 -27.96
C PHE A 369 0.98 -10.06 -26.55
N LEU A 370 0.74 -9.12 -25.63
CA LEU A 370 0.27 -9.33 -24.26
C LEU A 370 -1.21 -8.99 -24.06
N SER A 371 -1.99 -8.75 -25.13
CA SER A 371 -3.42 -8.41 -25.02
C SER A 371 -4.25 -9.46 -24.26
N GLY A 372 -3.79 -10.71 -24.17
CA GLY A 372 -4.43 -11.74 -23.35
C GLY A 372 -4.31 -11.53 -21.83
N LEU A 373 -3.50 -10.58 -21.36
CA LEU A 373 -3.28 -10.30 -19.93
C LEU A 373 -4.41 -9.50 -19.28
N THR A 374 -5.19 -8.72 -20.05
CA THR A 374 -6.34 -7.94 -19.53
C THR A 374 -7.52 -8.82 -19.12
N GLY A 375 -7.38 -10.14 -19.27
CA GLY A 375 -8.36 -11.13 -18.84
C GLY A 375 -9.66 -11.09 -19.65
N ALA A 376 -10.71 -11.69 -19.10
CA ALA A 376 -12.02 -11.79 -19.75
C ALA A 376 -12.86 -10.50 -19.71
N ILE A 377 -12.38 -9.44 -19.05
CA ILE A 377 -13.12 -8.18 -18.85
C ILE A 377 -12.88 -7.20 -20.01
N GLY A 378 -11.75 -7.33 -20.73
CA GLY A 378 -11.37 -6.43 -21.83
C GLY A 378 -10.61 -5.19 -21.35
N ASP A 379 -10.36 -4.26 -22.28
CA ASP A 379 -9.78 -2.95 -21.95
C ASP A 379 -10.86 -2.07 -21.29
N LEU A 380 -10.63 -1.71 -20.03
CA LEU A 380 -11.49 -0.79 -19.28
C LEU A 380 -11.09 0.66 -19.54
N THR A 381 -12.09 1.54 -19.45
CA THR A 381 -11.92 2.99 -19.56
C THR A 381 -11.78 3.59 -18.16
N PRO A 382 -10.76 4.44 -17.91
CA PRO A 382 -10.59 5.09 -16.61
C PRO A 382 -11.71 6.11 -16.38
N GLY A 383 -12.20 6.17 -15.14
CA GLY A 383 -13.09 7.23 -14.70
C GLY A 383 -12.43 8.60 -14.72
N ASP A 384 -13.25 9.62 -14.97
CA ASP A 384 -12.85 11.02 -15.15
C ASP A 384 -13.27 11.93 -13.99
N GLU A 385 -14.16 11.46 -13.11
CA GLU A 385 -14.72 12.22 -12.00
C GLU A 385 -14.42 11.57 -10.64
N LEU A 386 -14.02 12.40 -9.67
CA LEU A 386 -13.87 11.99 -8.28
C LEU A 386 -15.23 12.19 -7.56
N THR A 387 -15.91 11.09 -7.25
CA THR A 387 -17.25 11.16 -6.64
C THR A 387 -17.21 10.88 -5.13
N VAL A 388 -17.83 11.75 -4.35
CA VAL A 388 -18.16 11.52 -2.92
C VAL A 388 -19.67 11.35 -2.81
N MET A 389 -20.12 10.16 -2.42
CA MET A 389 -21.54 9.77 -2.45
C MET A 389 -22.23 10.13 -1.12
N PRO A 390 -23.34 10.89 -1.15
CA PRO A 390 -24.07 11.23 0.07
C PRO A 390 -25.03 10.09 0.49
N LEU A 391 -24.87 9.59 1.72
CA LEU A 391 -25.88 8.80 2.40
C LEU A 391 -26.74 9.74 3.25
N THR A 392 -27.65 10.46 2.59
CA THR A 392 -28.44 11.54 3.20
C THR A 392 -29.25 11.11 4.42
N GLY A 393 -29.68 9.84 4.48
CA GLY A 393 -30.39 9.29 5.65
C GLY A 393 -29.53 9.04 6.88
N GLN A 394 -28.19 9.04 6.72
CA GLN A 394 -27.22 8.71 7.77
C GLN A 394 -26.26 9.87 8.08
N ASP A 395 -26.51 11.05 7.52
CA ASP A 395 -25.60 12.21 7.59
C ASP A 395 -24.14 11.83 7.24
N MET A 396 -23.93 10.86 6.35
CA MET A 396 -22.60 10.31 6.08
C MET A 396 -22.25 10.48 4.61
N ARG A 397 -21.03 10.96 4.30
CA ARG A 397 -20.51 11.01 2.93
C ARG A 397 -19.43 9.98 2.71
N VAL A 398 -19.59 9.15 1.68
CA VAL A 398 -18.72 8.02 1.38
C VAL A 398 -17.83 8.32 0.19
N GLY A 399 -16.52 8.22 0.38
CA GLY A 399 -15.54 8.17 -0.69
C GLY A 399 -15.23 6.74 -1.07
N THR A 400 -15.40 6.37 -2.34
CA THR A 400 -15.21 4.98 -2.78
C THR A 400 -13.87 4.82 -3.48
N VAL A 401 -13.07 3.87 -3.01
CA VAL A 401 -11.73 3.56 -3.53
C VAL A 401 -11.75 2.12 -4.05
N ILE A 402 -11.50 1.93 -5.35
CA ILE A 402 -11.64 0.61 -5.97
C ILE A 402 -10.26 -0.06 -6.06
N CYS A 403 -10.06 -1.08 -5.23
CA CYS A 403 -8.99 -2.06 -5.33
C CYS A 403 -7.60 -1.41 -5.35
N TYR A 404 -6.92 -1.52 -6.49
CA TYR A 404 -5.58 -0.98 -6.74
C TYR A 404 -5.46 0.52 -6.42
N GLU A 405 -6.53 1.31 -6.52
CA GLU A 405 -6.51 2.72 -6.16
C GLU A 405 -6.07 2.97 -4.72
N SER A 406 -6.34 2.03 -3.81
CA SER A 406 -6.05 2.18 -2.38
C SER A 406 -4.56 2.20 -2.05
N ILE A 407 -3.69 1.75 -2.97
CA ILE A 407 -2.24 1.81 -2.77
C ILE A 407 -1.68 3.22 -3.03
N PHE A 408 -2.44 4.10 -3.72
CA PHE A 408 -1.98 5.42 -4.15
C PHE A 408 -2.31 6.50 -3.11
N PRO A 409 -1.29 7.03 -2.42
CA PRO A 409 -1.54 7.96 -1.33
C PRO A 409 -2.18 9.27 -1.75
N ASP A 410 -1.81 9.78 -2.93
CA ASP A 410 -2.29 11.04 -3.49
C ASP A 410 -3.76 10.93 -3.95
N LEU A 411 -4.14 9.81 -4.57
CA LEU A 411 -5.51 9.60 -5.03
C LEU A 411 -6.47 9.50 -3.83
N VAL A 412 -6.16 8.64 -2.86
CA VAL A 412 -7.07 8.38 -1.73
C VAL A 412 -7.30 9.64 -0.89
N ARG A 413 -6.28 10.50 -0.71
CA ARG A 413 -6.48 11.73 0.07
C ARG A 413 -7.47 12.71 -0.54
N ARG A 414 -7.74 12.60 -1.85
CA ARG A 414 -8.67 13.51 -2.54
C ARG A 414 -10.11 13.28 -2.09
N PHE A 415 -10.49 12.08 -1.66
CA PHE A 415 -11.87 11.82 -1.20
C PHE A 415 -12.19 12.59 0.09
N PRO A 416 -11.41 12.49 1.19
CA PRO A 416 -11.69 13.26 2.41
C PRO A 416 -11.48 14.76 2.19
N LEU A 417 -10.54 15.17 1.32
CA LEU A 417 -10.37 16.56 0.92
C LEU A 417 -11.64 17.14 0.24
N ASN A 418 -12.38 16.32 -0.51
CA ASN A 418 -13.69 16.66 -1.09
C ASN A 418 -14.87 16.29 -0.16
N GLY A 419 -14.57 15.93 1.08
CA GLY A 419 -15.55 15.78 2.14
C GLY A 419 -16.01 14.35 2.44
N ALA A 420 -15.35 13.31 1.94
CA ALA A 420 -15.65 11.97 2.45
C ALA A 420 -15.42 11.90 3.97
N ASP A 421 -16.46 11.53 4.72
CA ASP A 421 -16.40 11.31 6.17
C ASP A 421 -16.02 9.86 6.48
N VAL A 422 -16.23 8.96 5.53
CA VAL A 422 -15.83 7.54 5.56
C VAL A 422 -15.31 7.14 4.18
N LEU A 423 -14.33 6.25 4.15
CA LEU A 423 -13.84 5.66 2.92
C LEU A 423 -14.34 4.21 2.81
N VAL A 424 -14.77 3.81 1.61
CA VAL A 424 -15.07 2.40 1.30
C VAL A 424 -14.01 1.90 0.33
N VAL A 425 -13.22 0.92 0.75
CA VAL A 425 -12.27 0.22 -0.12
C VAL A 425 -12.92 -1.06 -0.63
N MET A 426 -13.32 -1.05 -1.90
CA MET A 426 -13.96 -2.17 -2.58
C MET A 426 -12.90 -2.93 -3.37
N THR A 427 -12.70 -4.22 -3.13
CA THR A 427 -11.62 -4.98 -3.79
C THR A 427 -12.04 -6.38 -4.18
N ASN A 428 -11.44 -6.89 -5.25
CA ASN A 428 -11.50 -8.27 -5.64
C ASN A 428 -10.12 -8.92 -5.51
N ASP A 429 -9.72 -9.28 -4.30
CA ASP A 429 -8.39 -9.87 -4.03
C ASP A 429 -8.24 -11.32 -4.58
N ALA A 430 -9.19 -11.83 -5.36
CA ALA A 430 -9.12 -13.15 -5.99
C ALA A 430 -7.95 -13.26 -6.97
N TRP A 431 -7.51 -12.13 -7.55
CA TRP A 431 -6.30 -12.01 -8.37
C TRP A 431 -5.03 -12.51 -7.67
N PHE A 432 -5.02 -12.57 -6.35
CA PHE A 432 -3.84 -12.85 -5.56
C PHE A 432 -3.84 -14.23 -4.87
N GLY A 433 -4.95 -14.96 -4.91
CA GLY A 433 -5.08 -16.28 -4.28
C GLY A 433 -4.70 -16.29 -2.79
N THR A 434 -3.92 -17.29 -2.37
CA THR A 434 -3.45 -17.47 -0.97
C THR A 434 -2.08 -16.85 -0.70
N SER A 435 -1.59 -16.01 -1.63
CA SER A 435 -0.29 -15.35 -1.53
C SER A 435 -0.24 -14.29 -0.42
N SER A 436 0.84 -13.52 -0.35
CA SER A 436 0.98 -12.39 0.59
C SER A 436 0.24 -11.14 0.14
N ALA A 437 -0.11 -11.02 -1.15
CA ALA A 437 -0.63 -9.77 -1.70
C ALA A 437 -1.92 -9.26 -1.02
N PRO A 438 -2.91 -10.09 -0.63
CA PRO A 438 -4.09 -9.61 0.09
C PRO A 438 -3.76 -8.99 1.45
N ALA A 439 -2.81 -9.58 2.19
CA ALA A 439 -2.33 -9.03 3.46
C ALA A 439 -1.56 -7.72 3.26
N GLN A 440 -0.73 -7.66 2.22
CA GLN A 440 -0.01 -6.45 1.81
C GLN A 440 -0.99 -5.33 1.45
N HIS A 441 -1.94 -5.60 0.57
CA HIS A 441 -2.99 -4.68 0.15
C HIS A 441 -3.84 -4.17 1.34
N PHE A 442 -4.19 -5.06 2.26
CA PHE A 442 -4.91 -4.71 3.49
C PHE A 442 -4.11 -3.74 4.37
N SER A 443 -2.80 -3.97 4.55
CA SER A 443 -1.95 -3.09 5.36
C SER A 443 -1.87 -1.66 4.83
N MET A 444 -1.95 -1.49 3.51
CA MET A 444 -1.91 -0.18 2.87
C MET A 444 -3.18 0.60 3.19
N ALA A 445 -4.34 -0.06 3.20
CA ALA A 445 -5.61 0.55 3.62
C ALA A 445 -5.54 1.03 5.08
N VAL A 446 -4.85 0.33 5.98
CA VAL A 446 -4.66 0.79 7.37
C VAL A 446 -3.97 2.15 7.43
N LEU A 447 -2.90 2.33 6.66
CA LEU A 447 -2.23 3.62 6.58
C LEU A 447 -3.14 4.69 5.95
N ARG A 448 -3.89 4.36 4.89
CA ARG A 448 -4.83 5.30 4.24
C ARG A 448 -5.83 5.88 5.25
N ALA A 449 -6.30 5.08 6.21
CA ALA A 449 -7.19 5.56 7.26
C ALA A 449 -6.51 6.62 8.15
N VAL A 450 -5.30 6.32 8.62
CA VAL A 450 -4.53 7.20 9.53
C VAL A 450 -4.07 8.49 8.85
N GLU A 451 -3.59 8.38 7.62
CA GLU A 451 -3.14 9.52 6.82
C GLU A 451 -4.25 10.54 6.64
N ASN A 452 -5.50 10.07 6.56
CA ASN A 452 -6.66 10.91 6.36
C ASN A 452 -7.50 11.17 7.62
N GLY A 453 -7.14 10.56 8.76
CA GLY A 453 -7.97 10.58 9.97
C GLY A 453 -9.41 10.13 9.70
N THR A 454 -9.61 9.25 8.72
CA THR A 454 -10.90 8.88 8.16
C THR A 454 -11.04 7.36 8.21
N PRO A 455 -12.11 6.80 8.82
CA PRO A 455 -12.26 5.36 8.92
C PRO A 455 -12.48 4.72 7.53
N ILE A 456 -12.13 3.44 7.42
CA ILE A 456 -12.31 2.65 6.21
C ILE A 456 -13.24 1.46 6.50
N ILE A 457 -14.23 1.28 5.63
CA ILE A 457 -14.96 0.04 5.44
C ILE A 457 -14.28 -0.70 4.28
N ARG A 458 -13.75 -1.89 4.51
CA ARG A 458 -13.14 -2.69 3.44
C ARG A 458 -14.05 -3.86 3.09
N ALA A 459 -14.48 -3.90 1.84
CA ALA A 459 -15.27 -5.00 1.26
C ALA A 459 -14.43 -5.71 0.20
N ALA A 460 -13.98 -6.93 0.54
CA ALA A 460 -13.20 -7.78 -0.35
C ALA A 460 -14.03 -8.97 -0.81
N ASN A 461 -13.92 -9.38 -2.09
CA ASN A 461 -14.60 -10.59 -2.58
C ASN A 461 -14.05 -11.86 -1.92
N THR A 462 -12.75 -12.11 -1.99
CA THR A 462 -12.07 -13.29 -1.39
C THR A 462 -10.99 -12.92 -0.39
N GLY A 463 -10.69 -11.63 -0.26
CA GLY A 463 -9.64 -11.09 0.60
C GLY A 463 -10.10 -10.86 2.04
N ILE A 464 -9.40 -9.94 2.72
CA ILE A 464 -9.74 -9.55 4.09
C ILE A 464 -10.75 -8.40 4.03
N SER A 465 -12.00 -8.68 4.41
CA SER A 465 -13.02 -7.65 4.65
C SER A 465 -13.02 -7.25 6.12
N GLY A 466 -13.55 -6.08 6.44
CA GLY A 466 -13.68 -5.60 7.81
C GLY A 466 -13.64 -4.08 7.91
N PHE A 467 -13.31 -3.58 9.11
CA PHE A 467 -13.35 -2.16 9.42
C PHE A 467 -12.00 -1.69 9.97
N ILE A 468 -11.66 -0.45 9.66
CA ILE A 468 -10.44 0.22 10.11
C ILE A 468 -10.85 1.58 10.66
N SER A 469 -10.53 1.88 11.91
CA SER A 469 -10.83 3.18 12.51
C SER A 469 -9.95 4.29 11.94
N ALA A 470 -10.26 5.55 12.24
CA ALA A 470 -9.44 6.70 11.85
C ALA A 470 -8.00 6.64 12.41
N THR A 471 -7.77 5.85 13.47
CA THR A 471 -6.44 5.61 14.06
C THR A 471 -5.71 4.41 13.48
N GLY A 472 -6.32 3.70 12.53
CA GLY A 472 -5.76 2.49 11.92
C GLY A 472 -6.05 1.21 12.72
N ALA A 473 -6.89 1.28 13.77
CA ALA A 473 -7.26 0.09 14.53
C ALA A 473 -8.20 -0.79 13.70
N VAL A 474 -7.85 -2.06 13.53
CA VAL A 474 -8.59 -3.05 12.74
C VAL A 474 -9.59 -3.79 13.62
N TYR A 475 -10.82 -3.96 13.14
CA TYR A 475 -11.87 -4.73 13.83
C TYR A 475 -12.89 -5.35 12.86
N GLY A 476 -13.62 -6.36 13.34
CA GLY A 476 -14.70 -7.02 12.58
C GLY A 476 -14.22 -7.69 11.28
N THR A 477 -13.01 -8.26 11.25
CA THR A 477 -12.44 -8.84 10.03
C THR A 477 -13.02 -10.20 9.68
N THR A 478 -13.16 -10.49 8.39
CA THR A 478 -13.56 -11.80 7.88
C THR A 478 -12.34 -12.68 7.55
N PRO A 479 -12.48 -14.02 7.59
CA PRO A 479 -11.51 -14.92 6.97
C PRO A 479 -11.49 -14.75 5.44
N MET A 480 -10.32 -14.94 4.84
CA MET A 480 -10.19 -15.00 3.37
C MET A 480 -10.83 -16.27 2.81
N LEU A 481 -11.25 -16.22 1.54
CA LEU A 481 -11.75 -17.37 0.77
C LEU A 481 -12.99 -18.07 1.38
N VAL A 482 -13.77 -17.32 2.17
CA VAL A 482 -15.02 -17.81 2.78
C VAL A 482 -16.16 -16.85 2.44
N ALA A 483 -17.28 -17.38 1.94
CA ALA A 483 -18.49 -16.59 1.74
C ALA A 483 -19.09 -16.26 3.12
N THR A 484 -19.14 -14.99 3.50
CA THR A 484 -19.49 -14.58 4.85
C THR A 484 -19.91 -13.11 4.90
N THR A 485 -20.29 -12.65 6.08
CA THR A 485 -20.66 -11.26 6.34
C THR A 485 -20.02 -10.78 7.64
N THR A 486 -19.87 -9.47 7.79
CA THR A 486 -19.46 -8.84 9.04
C THR A 486 -20.21 -7.54 9.24
N VAL A 487 -20.46 -7.18 10.50
CA VAL A 487 -21.17 -5.95 10.88
C VAL A 487 -20.30 -5.18 11.87
N GLY A 488 -20.21 -3.87 11.67
CA GLY A 488 -19.39 -2.99 12.49
C GLY A 488 -20.00 -1.61 12.62
N ASN A 489 -19.73 -0.98 13.77
CA ASN A 489 -20.10 0.41 14.03
C ASN A 489 -19.01 1.32 13.47
N VAL A 490 -19.33 2.13 12.48
CA VAL A 490 -18.40 3.07 11.84
C VAL A 490 -18.70 4.47 12.32
N HIS A 491 -17.70 5.17 12.84
CA HIS A 491 -17.83 6.55 13.31
C HIS A 491 -17.31 7.51 12.23
N PRO A 492 -18.18 8.27 11.53
CA PRO A 492 -17.74 9.19 10.48
C PRO A 492 -16.72 10.22 11.00
N ASN A 493 -15.78 10.63 10.15
CA ASN A 493 -14.79 11.64 10.53
C ASN A 493 -15.46 13.00 10.74
N ARG A 494 -15.52 13.44 12.00
CA ARG A 494 -15.95 14.80 12.41
C ARG A 494 -14.82 15.63 12.99
N GLY A 495 -13.58 15.12 12.99
CA GLY A 495 -12.40 15.78 13.54
C GLY A 495 -11.71 16.76 12.59
N GLY A 496 -12.18 16.86 11.34
CA GLY A 496 -11.57 17.68 10.29
C GLY A 496 -10.43 16.97 9.56
N LEU A 497 -9.81 17.70 8.62
CA LEU A 497 -8.74 17.16 7.77
C LEU A 497 -7.39 17.16 8.49
N THR A 498 -6.65 16.05 8.38
CA THR A 498 -5.24 15.94 8.79
C THR A 498 -4.35 16.89 7.98
N PHE A 499 -3.10 17.07 8.41
CA PHE A 499 -2.15 17.88 7.64
C PHE A 499 -1.85 17.23 6.29
N TYR A 500 -1.66 15.91 6.24
CA TYR A 500 -1.40 15.18 5.02
C TYR A 500 -2.56 15.28 4.02
N THR A 501 -3.82 15.17 4.47
CA THR A 501 -4.97 15.36 3.57
C THR A 501 -4.99 16.75 2.94
N ARG A 502 -4.66 17.80 3.72
CA ARG A 502 -4.69 19.20 3.24
C ARG A 502 -3.56 19.52 2.28
N TYR A 503 -2.35 19.05 2.57
CA TYR A 503 -1.14 19.52 1.90
C TYR A 503 -0.43 18.44 1.06
N GLY A 504 -0.81 17.18 1.21
CA GLY A 504 -0.22 16.07 0.47
C GLY A 504 1.25 15.84 0.80
N ASP A 505 2.04 15.62 -0.24
CA ASP A 505 3.39 15.04 -0.14
C ASP A 505 4.51 16.04 0.18
N VAL A 506 4.20 17.16 0.84
CA VAL A 506 5.18 18.22 1.17
C VAL A 506 6.42 17.66 1.88
N PHE A 507 6.22 16.71 2.80
CA PHE A 507 7.34 16.06 3.51
C PHE A 507 8.23 15.23 2.57
N ALA A 508 7.63 14.45 1.67
CA ALA A 508 8.38 13.65 0.71
C ALA A 508 9.13 14.53 -0.31
N LEU A 509 8.50 15.62 -0.77
CA LEU A 509 9.14 16.63 -1.62
C LEU A 509 10.33 17.30 -0.91
N LEU A 510 10.20 17.62 0.38
CA LEU A 510 11.33 18.12 1.18
C LEU A 510 12.47 17.09 1.25
N CYS A 511 12.16 15.81 1.43
CA CYS A 511 13.16 14.75 1.39
C CYS A 511 13.88 14.68 0.03
N CYS A 512 13.17 14.86 -1.08
CA CYS A 512 13.77 14.94 -2.42
C CYS A 512 14.78 16.10 -2.52
N VAL A 513 14.41 17.30 -2.04
CA VAL A 513 15.31 18.46 -2.03
C VAL A 513 16.55 18.18 -1.18
N LEU A 514 16.38 17.63 0.03
CA LEU A 514 17.49 17.28 0.92
C LEU A 514 18.43 16.23 0.31
N ALA A 515 17.88 15.21 -0.35
CA ALA A 515 18.65 14.18 -1.03
C ALA A 515 19.50 14.76 -2.17
N VAL A 516 18.92 15.64 -3.00
CA VAL A 516 19.64 16.31 -4.10
C VAL A 516 20.74 17.23 -3.58
N VAL A 517 20.45 18.06 -2.58
CA VAL A 517 21.45 18.96 -1.98
C VAL A 517 22.61 18.17 -1.39
N ALA A 518 22.33 17.10 -0.65
CA ALA A 518 23.37 16.25 -0.08
C ALA A 518 24.22 15.55 -1.16
N ALA A 519 23.59 15.07 -2.24
CA ALA A 519 24.30 14.48 -3.39
C ALA A 519 25.22 15.51 -4.10
N ALA A 520 24.74 16.75 -4.30
CA ALA A 520 25.53 17.82 -4.91
C ALA A 520 26.74 18.23 -4.04
N LEU A 521 26.55 18.31 -2.72
CA LEU A 521 27.63 18.58 -1.75
C LEU A 521 28.65 17.44 -1.69
N ALA A 522 28.23 16.19 -1.84
CA ALA A 522 29.13 15.05 -1.93
C ALA A 522 29.95 15.07 -3.25
N GLY A 523 29.29 15.33 -4.39
CA GLY A 523 29.94 15.41 -5.70
C GLY A 523 30.97 16.55 -5.82
N SER A 524 30.67 17.71 -5.23
CA SER A 524 31.61 18.85 -5.21
C SER A 524 32.88 18.56 -4.40
N ARG A 525 32.79 17.79 -3.30
CA ARG A 525 33.98 17.31 -2.56
C ARG A 525 34.84 16.36 -3.39
N THR A 526 34.24 15.50 -4.22
CA THR A 526 34.96 14.60 -5.13
C THR A 526 35.71 15.36 -6.24
N VAL A 527 35.10 16.41 -6.81
CA VAL A 527 35.75 17.25 -7.82
C VAL A 527 36.91 18.05 -7.24
N ILE A 528 36.80 18.53 -6.00
CA ILE A 528 37.88 19.25 -5.31
C ILE A 528 39.06 18.31 -4.98
N LEU A 529 38.79 17.06 -4.60
CA LEU A 529 39.83 16.05 -4.32
C LEU A 529 40.51 15.49 -5.57
N LEU A 530 39.88 15.56 -6.75
CA LEU A 530 40.49 15.18 -8.03
C LEU A 530 41.30 16.33 -8.69
N ARG A 531 41.13 17.56 -8.20
CA ARG A 531 41.89 18.75 -8.63
C ARG A 531 43.11 19.06 -7.75
N ARG A 532 43.28 18.32 -6.65
CA ARG A 532 44.49 18.32 -5.81
C ARG A 532 45.24 17.03 -6.05
#